data_AF-A0A7W0VXB7-F1
#
_entry.id   AF-A0A7W0VXB7-F1
#
_cell.length_a   1.000
_cell.length_b   1.000
_cell.length_c   1.000
_cell.angle_alpha   90.00
_cell.angle_beta   90.00
_cell.angle_gamma   90.00
#
_symmetry.space_group_name_H-M   'P 1'
#
loop_
_entity.id
_entity.type
_entity.pdbx_description
1 polymer ?
#
loop_
_entity_poly.entity_id
_entity_poly.type
_entity_poly.pdbx_seq_one_letter_code
_entity_poly.pdbx_strand_id
1 'polypeptide(L)'
;MPFQCPTCANPTLEITESVELGPGDDDDERSLQLITCPCGLTGAAFYRESRRGSGESWHHEGFLLEAATIAQIREHMARRELPADLLPRPSFAMTLAD
;
A
#
# COMPACT_ATOMS: atom_id res chain seq x y z
N MET A 1 -7.08 -10.27 1.99
CA MET A 1 -7.55 -9.32 3.04
C MET A 1 -8.45 -8.30 2.36
N PRO A 2 -9.72 -8.15 2.76
CA PRO A 2 -10.51 -7.03 2.29
C PRO A 2 -10.15 -5.83 3.15
N PHE A 3 -9.22 -4.99 2.69
CA PHE A 3 -9.17 -3.62 3.21
C PHE A 3 -10.58 -3.05 3.04
N GLN A 4 -11.23 -2.70 4.15
CA GLN A 4 -12.55 -2.11 4.07
C GLN A 4 -12.40 -0.62 3.81
N CYS A 5 -13.12 -0.12 2.81
CA CYS A 5 -13.16 1.30 2.56
C CYS A 5 -13.78 2.03 3.77
N PRO A 6 -13.09 2.98 4.42
CA PRO A 6 -13.61 3.66 5.60
C PRO A 6 -14.83 4.55 5.28
N THR A 7 -15.03 4.87 4.00
CA THR A 7 -16.15 5.72 3.57
C THR A 7 -17.44 4.94 3.37
N CYS A 8 -17.38 3.74 2.77
CA CYS A 8 -18.59 2.98 2.40
C CYS A 8 -18.62 1.55 2.93
N ALA A 9 -17.65 1.16 3.76
CA ALA A 9 -17.46 -0.18 4.31
C ALA A 9 -17.40 -1.31 3.26
N ASN A 10 -17.23 -0.95 1.98
CA ASN A 10 -17.13 -1.93 0.91
C ASN A 10 -15.82 -2.72 1.07
N PRO A 11 -15.87 -4.07 1.10
CA PRO A 11 -14.68 -4.91 1.20
C PRO A 11 -13.83 -4.94 -0.07
N THR A 12 -14.35 -4.39 -1.18
CA THR A 12 -13.68 -4.44 -2.47
C THR A 12 -12.85 -3.18 -2.69
N LEU A 13 -11.54 -3.32 -2.56
CA LEU A 13 -10.55 -2.37 -3.05
C LEU A 13 -9.77 -3.00 -4.20
N GLU A 14 -9.62 -2.27 -5.29
CA GLU A 14 -8.90 -2.71 -6.47
C GLU A 14 -7.51 -2.08 -6.49
N ILE A 15 -6.47 -2.87 -6.75
CA ILE A 15 -5.13 -2.34 -7.00
C ILE A 15 -5.13 -1.72 -8.39
N THR A 16 -5.01 -0.41 -8.47
CA THR A 16 -5.02 0.32 -9.75
C THR A 16 -3.62 0.52 -10.29
N GLU A 17 -2.63 0.68 -9.41
CA GLU A 17 -1.23 0.88 -9.75
C GLU A 17 -0.35 0.14 -8.74
N SER A 18 0.81 -0.35 -9.17
CA SER A 18 1.76 -1.05 -8.31
C SER A 18 3.18 -0.75 -8.78
N VAL A 19 4.08 -0.59 -7.82
CA VAL A 19 5.51 -0.41 -8.06
C VAL A 19 6.31 -1.24 -7.07
N GLU A 20 7.30 -1.95 -7.58
CA GLU A 20 8.22 -2.72 -6.77
C GLU A 20 9.29 -1.79 -6.21
N LEU A 21 9.53 -1.89 -4.90
CA LEU A 21 10.51 -1.07 -4.19
C LEU A 21 11.83 -1.82 -3.93
N GLY A 22 11.90 -3.07 -4.38
CA GLY A 22 12.99 -3.99 -4.08
C GLY A 22 12.98 -4.49 -2.62
N PRO A 23 13.92 -5.38 -2.29
CA PRO A 23 14.02 -5.97 -0.95
C PRO A 23 14.30 -4.90 0.12
N GLY A 24 13.86 -5.16 1.33
CA GLY A 24 14.19 -4.41 2.54
C GLY A 24 15.24 -5.14 3.39
N ASP A 25 15.49 -4.62 4.59
CA ASP A 25 16.40 -5.25 5.53
C ASP A 25 15.87 -6.64 5.96
N ASP A 26 14.55 -6.73 6.21
CA ASP A 26 13.85 -7.93 6.67
C ASP A 26 12.89 -8.55 5.64
N ASP A 27 12.66 -7.85 4.52
CA ASP A 27 11.70 -8.26 3.48
C ASP A 27 12.44 -8.63 2.19
N ASP A 28 12.06 -9.74 1.56
CA ASP A 28 12.60 -10.15 0.28
C ASP A 28 11.88 -9.46 -0.90
N GLU A 29 10.59 -9.15 -0.74
CA GLU A 29 9.82 -8.38 -1.71
C GLU A 29 9.03 -7.28 -1.03
N ARG A 30 9.04 -6.08 -1.63
CA ARG A 30 8.23 -4.94 -1.17
C ARG A 30 7.62 -4.22 -2.34
N SER A 31 6.34 -3.87 -2.24
CA SER A 31 5.64 -3.10 -3.26
C SER A 31 4.72 -2.06 -2.64
N LEU A 32 4.69 -0.88 -3.25
CA LEU A 32 3.67 0.13 -2.98
C LEU A 32 2.58 0.01 -4.05
N GLN A 33 1.34 -0.06 -3.61
CA GLN A 33 0.16 -0.23 -4.43
C GLN A 33 -0.78 0.93 -4.19
N LEU A 34 -1.36 1.50 -5.24
CA LEU A 34 -2.51 2.38 -5.09
C LEU A 34 -3.77 1.53 -5.18
N ILE A 35 -4.66 1.72 -4.21
CA ILE A 35 -5.89 0.97 -4.09
C ILE A 35 -7.07 1.91 -4.23
N THR A 36 -8.05 1.55 -5.04
CA THR A 36 -9.24 2.36 -5.29
C THR A 36 -10.50 1.58 -4.93
N CYS A 37 -11.39 2.23 -4.20
CA CYS A 37 -12.73 1.74 -3.91
C CYS A 37 -13.69 2.15 -5.03
N PRO A 38 -14.72 1.35 -5.37
CA PRO A 38 -15.78 1.77 -6.28
C PRO A 38 -16.49 3.09 -5.89
N CYS A 39 -16.45 3.48 -4.61
CA CYS A 39 -16.98 4.77 -4.16
C CYS A 39 -16.09 5.98 -4.50
N GLY A 40 -14.96 5.76 -5.18
CA GLY A 40 -13.99 6.79 -5.59
C GLY A 40 -12.88 7.06 -4.57
N LEU A 41 -12.93 6.47 -3.38
CA LEU A 41 -11.84 6.60 -2.42
C LEU A 41 -10.58 5.93 -2.98
N THR A 42 -9.48 6.67 -3.01
CA THR A 42 -8.17 6.13 -3.35
C THR A 42 -7.28 6.19 -2.12
N GLY A 43 -6.47 5.15 -1.90
CA GLY A 43 -5.48 5.08 -0.85
C GLY A 43 -4.23 4.35 -1.35
N ALA A 44 -3.37 3.97 -0.42
CA ALA A 44 -2.20 3.14 -0.71
C ALA A 44 -2.21 1.86 0.13
N ALA A 45 -1.63 0.79 -0.41
CA ALA A 45 -1.28 -0.43 0.31
C ALA A 45 0.22 -0.68 0.16
N PHE A 46 0.86 -1.11 1.25
CA PHE A 46 2.24 -1.58 1.26
C PHE A 46 2.23 -3.09 1.42
N TYR A 47 2.70 -3.78 0.39
CA TYR A 47 2.92 -5.22 0.38
C TYR A 47 4.36 -5.50 0.79
N ARG A 48 4.54 -6.44 1.72
CA ARG A 48 5.85 -7.00 2.06
C ARG A 48 5.75 -8.50 2.17
N GLU A 49 6.78 -9.16 1.68
CA GLU A 49 6.97 -10.59 1.81
C GLU A 49 8.36 -10.85 2.39
N SER A 50 8.42 -11.72 3.40
CA SER A 50 9.66 -12.23 3.93
C SER A 50 9.64 -13.75 3.85
N ARG A 51 10.65 -14.33 3.20
CA ARG A 51 10.91 -15.77 3.19
C ARG A 51 12.05 -16.12 4.15
N ARG A 52 12.46 -15.18 5.00
CA ARG A 52 13.60 -15.32 5.93
C ARG A 52 13.16 -16.03 7.21
N GLY A 53 13.97 -16.97 7.67
CA GLY A 53 13.69 -17.76 8.89
C GLY A 53 12.99 -19.09 8.60
N SER A 54 12.14 -19.55 9.53
CA SER A 54 11.51 -20.89 9.48
C SER A 54 10.21 -20.96 8.67
N GLY A 55 9.80 -19.88 7.99
CA GLY A 55 8.57 -19.85 7.20
C GLY A 55 8.39 -18.53 6.45
N GLU A 56 7.49 -18.55 5.47
CA GLU A 56 7.12 -17.38 4.67
C GLU A 56 6.07 -16.54 5.40
N SER A 57 6.22 -15.21 5.38
CA SER A 57 5.26 -14.26 5.92
C SER A 57 4.92 -13.18 4.90
N TRP A 58 3.66 -12.74 4.92
CA TRP A 58 3.12 -11.69 4.06
C TRP A 58 2.45 -10.62 4.90
N HIS A 59 2.82 -9.37 4.69
CA HIS A 59 2.28 -8.22 5.39
C HIS A 59 1.66 -7.26 4.38
N HIS A 60 0.41 -6.88 4.63
CA HIS A 60 -0.28 -5.86 3.86
C HIS A 60 -0.72 -4.75 4.83
N GLU A 61 -0.27 -3.52 4.58
CA GLU A 61 -0.65 -2.36 5.38
C GLU A 61 -1.31 -1.30 4.50
N GLY A 62 -2.47 -0.82 4.91
CA GLY A 62 -3.27 0.14 4.14
C GLY A 62 -3.23 1.51 4.78
N PHE A 63 -3.11 2.52 3.93
CA PHE A 63 -2.97 3.92 4.31
C PHE A 63 -4.00 4.75 3.57
N LEU A 64 -4.76 5.52 4.36
CA LEU A 64 -5.56 6.61 3.82
C LEU A 64 -4.63 7.79 3.55
N LEU A 65 -4.57 8.22 2.30
CA LEU A 65 -3.72 9.32 1.87
C LEU A 65 -4.59 10.46 1.34
N GLU A 66 -4.11 11.68 1.51
CA GLU A 66 -4.74 12.84 0.87
C GLU A 66 -4.58 12.76 -0.66
N ALA A 67 -5.55 13.31 -1.39
CA ALA A 67 -5.54 13.31 -2.86
C ALA A 67 -4.26 13.94 -3.44
N ALA A 68 -3.70 14.96 -2.77
CA ALA A 68 -2.45 15.60 -3.17
C ALA A 68 -1.24 14.64 -3.04
N THR A 69 -1.18 13.85 -1.96
CA THR A 69 -0.14 12.83 -1.76
C THR A 69 -0.26 11.71 -2.78
N ILE A 70 -1.48 11.27 -3.08
CA ILE A 70 -1.74 10.24 -4.12
C ILE A 70 -1.27 10.73 -5.49
N ALA A 71 -1.57 11.98 -5.84
CA ALA A 71 -1.11 12.58 -7.09
C ALA A 71 0.44 12.61 -7.19
N GLN A 72 1.12 12.98 -6.09
CA GLN A 72 2.59 12.93 -6.02
C GLN A 72 3.11 11.51 -6.19
N ILE A 73 2.55 10.54 -5.46
CA ILE A 73 2.94 9.12 -5.59
C ILE A 73 2.78 8.63 -7.03
N ARG A 74 1.67 8.97 -7.70
CA ARG A 74 1.46 8.63 -9.13
C ARG A 74 2.53 9.22 -10.04
N GLU A 75 2.86 10.51 -9.86
CA GLU A 75 3.90 11.17 -10.65
C GLU A 75 5.26 10.48 -10.46
N HIS A 76 5.60 10.12 -9.24
CA HIS A 76 6.82 9.42 -8.88
C HIS A 76 6.86 7.96 -9.38
N MET A 77 5.73 7.24 -9.30
CA MET A 77 5.55 5.91 -9.88
C MET A 77 5.78 5.94 -11.40
N ALA A 78 5.21 6.92 -12.10
CA ALA A 78 5.38 7.08 -13.53
C ALA A 78 6.85 7.33 -13.93
N ARG A 79 7.62 7.98 -13.05
CA ARG A 79 9.06 8.21 -13.21
C ARG A 79 9.94 7.05 -12.71
N ARG A 80 9.34 6.06 -12.04
CA ARG A 80 10.05 4.97 -11.32
C ARG A 80 11.03 5.49 -10.26
N GLU A 81 10.69 6.63 -9.66
CA GLU A 81 11.51 7.31 -8.67
C GLU A 81 10.62 7.59 -7.47
N LEU A 82 10.48 6.61 -6.57
CA LEU A 82 9.73 6.80 -5.33
C LEU A 82 10.66 7.20 -4.20
N PRO A 83 10.62 8.48 -3.77
CA PRO A 83 11.46 8.92 -2.68
C PRO A 83 10.91 8.36 -1.35
N ALA A 84 11.82 8.03 -0.44
CA ALA A 84 11.49 7.31 0.79
C ALA A 84 10.58 8.09 1.76
N ASP A 85 10.49 9.41 1.61
CA ASP A 85 9.64 10.31 2.38
C ASP A 85 8.16 10.25 1.96
N LEU A 86 7.88 9.84 0.71
CA LEU A 86 6.52 9.59 0.22
C LEU A 86 6.02 8.18 0.54
N LEU A 87 6.89 7.30 1.05
CA LEU A 87 6.47 5.99 1.51
C LEU A 87 5.69 6.15 2.83
N PRO A 88 4.44 5.68 2.89
CA PRO A 88 3.67 5.75 4.12
C PRO A 88 4.42 5.00 5.23
N ARG A 89 4.60 5.67 6.37
CA ARG A 89 5.20 5.08 7.56
C ARG A 89 4.13 4.32 8.34
N PRO A 90 4.48 3.22 9.03
CA PRO A 90 3.54 2.34 9.75
C PRO A 90 2.77 3.00 10.93
N SER A 91 2.80 4.33 11.08
CA SER A 91 2.19 5.05 12.20
C SER A 91 0.69 5.30 12.06
N PHE A 92 0.11 5.15 10.86
CA PHE A 92 -1.32 5.37 10.57
C PHE A 92 -1.89 4.20 9.76
N ALA A 93 -1.98 3.04 10.38
CA ALA A 93 -2.66 1.89 9.79
C ALA A 93 -4.17 2.12 9.76
N MET A 94 -4.79 1.95 8.59
CA MET A 94 -6.22 1.63 8.56
C MET A 94 -6.41 0.28 9.22
N THR A 95 -7.18 0.23 10.32
CA THR A 95 -7.45 -1.00 11.06
C THR A 95 -8.04 -2.04 10.12
N LEU A 96 -7.40 -3.21 10.04
CA LEU A 96 -7.98 -4.39 9.41
C LEU A 96 -9.28 -4.71 10.15
N ALA A 97 -10.39 -4.85 9.42
CA ALA A 97 -11.61 -5.41 10.00
C ALA A 97 -11.41 -6.92 10.15
N ASP A 98 -11.62 -7.42 11.38
CA ASP A 98 -11.64 -8.86 11.73
C ASP A 98 -12.67 -9.65 10.91
#